data_AF-A0A9E5XZB9-F1
#
_entry.id   AF-A0A9E5XZB9-F1
#
_cell.length_a   1.000
_cell.length_b   1.000
_cell.length_c   1.000
_cell.angle_alpha   90.00
_cell.angle_beta   90.00
_cell.angle_gamma   90.00
#
_symmetry.space_group_name_H-M   'P 1'
#
loop_
_entity.id
_entity.type
_entity.pdbx_description
1 polymer ?
#
loop_
_entity_poly.entity_id
_entity_poly.type
_entity_poly.pdbx_seq_one_letter_code
_entity_poly.pdbx_strand_id
1 'polypeptide(L)'
;MGSSSSHPEKQARKRLNLAVKRQLQKWLLIRIGGIILICSMVAALILYLYSRQEISSSFWEAHIQIRRVSDLLFPVLVAGTAVSALAGFILAIFLPQKIAGPIFRIEQDLRVVREGDLTKKIQLREDDILQELAGEINQTTEFFRQQTAKIQQEYATVEELGRSHSSTELINALERMKDVLFRLKV
;
A
#
# COMPACT_ATOMS: atom_id res chain seq x y z
N MET A 1 18.56 -17.46 -50.70
CA MET A 1 18.83 -18.39 -49.58
C MET A 1 19.52 -17.55 -48.51
N GLY A 2 18.83 -17.07 -47.48
CA GLY A 2 18.52 -17.83 -46.26
C GLY A 2 19.81 -17.93 -45.42
N SER A 3 19.96 -17.36 -44.23
CA SER A 3 19.01 -17.28 -43.12
C SER A 3 19.40 -16.17 -42.14
N SER A 4 18.36 -15.51 -41.65
CA SER A 4 18.33 -14.76 -40.39
C SER A 4 18.67 -15.65 -39.19
N SER A 5 19.44 -15.13 -38.24
CA SER A 5 19.41 -15.61 -36.86
C SER A 5 19.80 -14.49 -35.89
N SER A 6 18.76 -13.76 -35.50
CA SER A 6 18.51 -13.18 -34.17
C SER A 6 19.57 -13.40 -33.09
N HIS A 7 20.08 -12.31 -32.52
CA HIS A 7 20.65 -12.30 -31.17
C HIS A 7 19.96 -11.25 -30.30
N PRO A 8 19.79 -11.55 -29.00
CA PRO A 8 18.60 -11.16 -28.24
C PRO A 8 18.68 -9.75 -27.68
N GLU A 9 17.54 -9.05 -27.72
CA GLU A 9 17.33 -7.79 -27.03
C GLU A 9 17.52 -7.96 -25.52
N LYS A 10 18.55 -7.29 -24.99
CA LYS A 10 18.78 -7.17 -23.54
C LYS A 10 17.59 -6.44 -22.92
N GLN A 11 16.73 -7.19 -22.24
CA GLN A 11 15.67 -6.64 -21.38
C GLN A 11 16.27 -5.66 -20.38
N ALA A 12 16.07 -4.37 -20.64
CA ALA A 12 16.37 -3.30 -19.71
C ALA A 12 15.55 -3.51 -18.44
N ARG A 13 16.20 -3.95 -17.36
CA ARG A 13 15.60 -4.09 -16.04
C ARG A 13 15.08 -2.72 -15.60
N LYS A 14 13.76 -2.50 -15.72
CA LYS A 14 13.07 -1.31 -15.19
C LYS A 14 13.46 -1.15 -13.72
N ARG A 15 14.17 -0.07 -13.39
CA ARG A 15 14.55 0.30 -12.03
C ARG A 15 13.27 0.67 -11.28
N LEU A 16 12.59 -0.34 -10.75
CA LEU A 16 11.37 -0.22 -9.96
C LEU A 16 11.70 0.49 -8.65
N ASN A 17 11.42 1.80 -8.60
CA ASN A 17 11.30 2.68 -7.45
C ASN A 17 11.49 1.98 -6.07
N LEU A 18 12.73 1.68 -5.70
CA LEU A 18 13.06 1.09 -4.39
C LEU A 18 12.79 2.05 -3.22
N ALA A 19 12.63 3.34 -3.50
CA ALA A 19 12.39 4.37 -2.49
C ALA A 19 11.04 4.19 -1.77
N VAL A 20 9.97 3.88 -2.50
CA VAL A 20 8.63 3.64 -1.91
C VAL A 20 8.64 2.41 -0.99
N LYS A 21 9.40 1.37 -1.36
CA LYS A 21 9.60 0.20 -0.48
C LYS A 21 10.34 0.58 0.80
N ARG A 22 11.37 1.42 0.72
CA ARG A 22 12.20 1.82 1.88
C ARG A 22 11.45 2.68 2.89
N GLN A 23 10.58 3.59 2.46
CA GLN A 23 9.83 4.43 3.41
C GLN A 23 8.78 3.62 4.19
N LEU A 24 8.05 2.72 3.52
CA LEU A 24 7.06 1.85 4.17
C LEU A 24 7.76 0.84 5.09
N GLN A 25 8.87 0.26 4.62
CA GLN A 25 9.69 -0.66 5.42
C GLN A 25 10.24 0.03 6.67
N LYS A 26 10.81 1.25 6.56
CA LYS A 26 11.31 1.99 7.73
C LYS A 26 10.19 2.38 8.69
N TRP A 27 9.07 2.89 8.18
CA TRP A 27 7.92 3.28 8.99
C TRP A 27 7.37 2.10 9.79
N LEU A 28 7.27 0.92 9.17
CA LEU A 28 6.76 -0.26 9.86
C LEU A 28 7.80 -0.90 10.79
N LEU A 29 9.07 -0.99 10.39
CA LEU A 29 10.15 -1.50 11.25
C LEU A 29 10.27 -0.70 12.54
N ILE A 30 10.21 0.63 12.46
CA ILE A 30 10.27 1.49 13.65
C ILE A 30 9.04 1.26 14.53
N ARG A 31 7.85 1.14 13.94
CA ARG A 31 6.61 0.99 14.70
C ARG A 31 6.50 -0.36 15.40
N ILE A 32 6.88 -1.45 14.72
CA ILE A 32 6.87 -2.79 15.31
C ILE A 32 8.05 -3.00 16.26
N GLY A 33 9.25 -2.52 15.89
CA GLY A 33 10.40 -2.51 16.79
C GLY A 33 10.11 -1.75 18.08
N GLY A 34 9.40 -0.62 17.99
CA GLY A 34 8.91 0.14 19.14
C GLY A 34 7.92 -0.65 20.00
N ILE A 35 6.94 -1.32 19.39
CA ILE A 35 5.98 -2.16 20.14
C ILE A 35 6.69 -3.32 20.85
N ILE A 36 7.62 -4.02 20.18
CA ILE A 36 8.39 -5.11 20.79
C ILE A 36 9.23 -4.60 21.96
N LEU A 37 9.91 -3.45 21.81
CA LEU A 37 10.66 -2.82 22.89
C LEU A 37 9.77 -2.47 24.07
N ILE A 38 8.60 -1.88 23.82
CA ILE A 38 7.64 -1.51 24.87
C ILE A 38 7.12 -2.77 25.58
N CYS A 39 6.71 -3.80 24.85
CA CYS A 39 6.27 -5.07 25.45
C CYS A 39 7.37 -5.71 26.30
N SER A 40 8.61 -5.73 25.81
CA SER A 40 9.77 -6.23 26.57
C SER A 40 10.02 -5.41 27.82
N MET A 41 9.87 -4.08 27.76
CA MET A 41 10.10 -3.18 28.89
C MET A 41 8.98 -3.28 29.94
N VAL A 42 7.72 -3.44 29.50
CA VAL A 42 6.58 -3.69 30.38
C VAL A 42 6.71 -5.05 31.08
N ALA A 43 7.10 -6.10 30.36
CA ALA A 43 7.36 -7.40 30.96
C ALA A 43 8.48 -7.32 32.02
N ALA A 44 9.58 -6.63 31.71
CA ALA A 44 10.67 -6.40 32.66
C ALA A 44 10.22 -5.60 33.89
N LEU A 45 9.36 -4.59 33.71
CA LEU A 45 8.82 -3.79 34.81
C LEU A 45 7.88 -4.61 35.71
N ILE A 46 6.99 -5.41 35.13
CA ILE A 46 6.10 -6.31 35.89
C ILE A 46 6.94 -7.27 36.73
N LEU A 47 7.99 -7.86 36.14
CA LEU A 47 8.93 -8.72 36.87
C LEU A 47 9.64 -7.99 38.01
N TYR A 48 10.12 -6.77 37.77
CA TYR A 48 10.77 -5.97 38.80
C TYR A 48 9.83 -5.65 39.98
N LEU A 49 8.59 -5.25 39.68
CA LEU A 49 7.59 -4.95 40.72
C LEU A 49 7.21 -6.21 41.50
N TYR A 50 7.01 -7.34 40.83
CA TYR A 50 6.69 -8.62 41.46
C TYR A 50 7.85 -9.12 42.32
N SER A 51 9.08 -9.11 41.79
CA SER A 51 10.29 -9.46 42.54
C SER A 51 10.46 -8.59 43.79
N ARG A 52 10.23 -7.27 43.67
CA ARG A 52 10.29 -6.36 44.83
C ARG A 52 9.20 -6.69 45.88
N GLN A 53 8.02 -7.13 45.46
CA GLN A 53 6.92 -7.49 46.35
C GLN A 53 7.20 -8.81 47.09
N GLU A 54 7.76 -9.82 46.41
CA GLU A 54 8.15 -11.11 47.00
C GLU A 54 9.34 -10.99 47.97
N ILE A 55 10.29 -10.08 47.70
CA ILE A 55 11.40 -9.77 48.62
C ILE A 55 10.87 -9.15 49.93
N SER A 56 9.68 -8.53 49.92
CA SER A 56 9.09 -7.93 51.12
C SER A 56 8.18 -8.87 51.92
N SER A 57 7.59 -9.91 51.31
CA SER A 57 6.69 -10.85 52.00
C SER A 57 7.37 -12.15 52.47
N SER A 58 8.59 -12.43 52.02
CA SER A 58 9.32 -13.67 52.34
C SER A 58 10.11 -13.65 53.66
N PHE A 59 9.76 -12.78 54.61
CA PHE A 59 10.51 -12.72 55.87
C PHE A 59 10.00 -13.62 57.00
N TRP A 60 8.79 -14.21 56.94
CA TRP A 60 8.30 -14.93 58.15
C TRP A 60 7.63 -16.29 58.01
N GLU A 61 6.89 -16.65 56.96
CA GLU A 61 6.26 -17.99 56.93
C GLU A 61 6.15 -18.58 55.52
N ALA A 62 6.69 -19.81 55.36
CA ALA A 62 6.47 -20.79 54.29
C ALA A 62 7.76 -21.27 53.60
N HIS A 63 8.57 -22.02 54.34
CA HIS A 63 9.76 -22.71 53.83
C HIS A 63 9.46 -23.95 52.95
N ILE A 64 8.20 -24.25 52.62
CA ILE A 64 7.84 -25.45 51.83
C ILE A 64 6.60 -25.09 50.99
N GLN A 65 6.79 -24.71 49.71
CA GLN A 65 5.82 -24.68 48.57
C GLN A 65 6.15 -23.58 47.54
N ILE A 66 6.95 -22.56 47.89
CA ILE A 66 7.19 -21.39 47.02
C ILE A 66 8.18 -21.65 45.86
N ARG A 67 9.04 -22.68 45.96
CA ARG A 67 10.01 -22.98 44.89
C ARG A 67 9.39 -23.50 43.57
N ARG A 68 8.14 -23.96 43.54
CA ARG A 68 7.58 -24.57 42.31
C ARG A 68 6.80 -23.60 41.43
N VAL A 69 6.28 -22.51 41.97
CA VAL A 69 5.43 -21.60 41.19
C VAL A 69 6.31 -20.60 40.43
N SER A 70 7.34 -20.03 41.05
CA SER A 70 8.29 -19.13 40.39
C SER A 70 9.13 -19.82 39.31
N ASP A 71 9.59 -21.05 39.56
CA ASP A 71 10.34 -21.87 38.59
C ASP A 71 9.50 -22.27 37.37
N LEU A 72 8.17 -22.31 37.49
CA LEU A 72 7.26 -22.63 36.39
C LEU A 72 6.78 -21.37 35.66
N LEU A 73 6.63 -20.24 36.36
CA LEU A 73 6.20 -18.97 35.79
C LEU A 73 7.27 -18.33 34.89
N PHE A 74 8.54 -18.38 35.29
CA PHE A 74 9.63 -17.81 34.49
C PHE A 74 9.73 -18.41 33.07
N PRO A 75 9.77 -19.74 32.87
CA PRO A 75 9.83 -20.32 31.53
C PRO A 75 8.54 -20.08 30.73
N VAL A 76 7.37 -20.07 31.37
CA VAL A 76 6.09 -19.74 30.68
C VAL A 76 6.09 -18.29 30.19
N LEU A 77 6.60 -17.36 30.99
CA LEU A 77 6.69 -15.94 30.63
C LEU A 77 7.72 -15.69 29.52
N VAL A 78 8.90 -16.31 29.62
CA VAL A 78 9.95 -16.24 28.59
C VAL A 78 9.43 -16.86 27.29
N ALA A 79 8.78 -18.01 27.35
CA ALA A 79 8.17 -18.65 26.19
C ALA A 79 7.07 -17.77 25.57
N GLY A 80 6.16 -17.22 26.39
CA GLY A 80 5.10 -16.34 25.93
C GLY A 80 5.65 -15.08 25.23
N THR A 81 6.68 -14.47 25.82
CA THR A 81 7.35 -13.29 25.26
C THR A 81 8.10 -13.63 23.97
N ALA A 82 8.82 -14.76 23.95
CA ALA A 82 9.55 -15.23 22.77
C ALA A 82 8.60 -15.54 21.60
N VAL A 83 7.48 -16.22 21.86
CA VAL A 83 6.46 -16.51 20.85
C VAL A 83 5.82 -15.22 20.33
N SER A 84 5.48 -14.29 21.22
CA SER A 84 4.89 -12.99 20.84
C SER A 84 5.87 -12.16 20.01
N ALA A 85 7.15 -12.12 20.41
CA ALA A 85 8.20 -11.41 19.68
C ALA A 85 8.46 -12.04 18.31
N LEU A 86 8.48 -13.38 18.22
CA LEU A 86 8.65 -14.09 16.96
C LEU A 86 7.47 -13.84 16.01
N ALA A 87 6.23 -13.91 16.51
CA ALA A 87 5.04 -13.61 15.73
C ALA A 87 5.05 -12.15 15.23
N GLY A 88 5.40 -11.20 16.11
CA GLY A 88 5.56 -9.79 15.75
C GLY A 88 6.63 -9.56 14.68
N PHE A 89 7.77 -10.25 14.80
CA PHE A 89 8.86 -10.19 13.83
C PHE A 89 8.44 -10.73 12.46
N ILE A 90 7.75 -11.87 12.43
CA ILE A 90 7.20 -12.46 11.19
C ILE A 90 6.24 -11.46 10.55
N LEU A 91 5.24 -10.96 11.29
CA LEU A 91 4.30 -9.98 10.76
C LEU A 91 4.99 -8.71 10.24
N ALA A 92 6.06 -8.25 10.91
CA ALA A 92 6.82 -7.09 10.48
C ALA A 92 7.48 -7.25 9.12
N ILE A 93 7.96 -8.45 8.81
CA ILE A 93 8.62 -8.72 7.52
C ILE A 93 7.58 -8.94 6.42
N PHE A 94 6.52 -9.70 6.70
CA PHE A 94 5.58 -10.14 5.68
C PHE A 94 4.50 -9.11 5.34
N LEU A 95 3.94 -8.41 6.34
CA LEU A 95 2.82 -7.48 6.12
C LEU A 95 3.15 -6.31 5.15
N PRO A 96 4.29 -5.59 5.28
CA PRO A 96 4.57 -4.47 4.38
C PRO A 96 4.86 -4.93 2.95
N GLN A 97 5.40 -6.14 2.77
CA GLN A 97 5.63 -6.68 1.43
C GLN A 97 4.31 -6.95 0.70
N LYS A 98 3.30 -7.45 1.43
CA LYS A 98 1.96 -7.68 0.89
C LYS A 98 1.22 -6.39 0.52
N ILE A 99 1.52 -5.26 1.17
CA ILE A 99 0.86 -3.96 0.91
C ILE A 99 1.63 -3.13 -0.12
N ALA A 100 2.97 -3.09 -0.04
CA ALA A 100 3.80 -2.22 -0.89
C ALA A 100 3.70 -2.58 -2.38
N GLY A 101 3.58 -3.87 -2.71
CA GLY A 101 3.45 -4.33 -4.09
C GLY A 101 2.20 -3.79 -4.77
N PRO A 102 1.00 -4.06 -4.20
CA PRO A 102 -0.26 -3.52 -4.69
C PRO A 102 -0.29 -1.99 -4.79
N ILE A 103 0.18 -1.28 -3.75
CA ILE A 103 0.25 0.20 -3.77
C ILE A 103 1.11 0.70 -4.93
N PHE A 104 2.30 0.11 -5.13
CA PHE A 104 3.19 0.52 -6.21
C PHE A 104 2.56 0.31 -7.59
N ARG A 105 1.80 -0.78 -7.76
CA ARG A 105 1.07 -1.04 -9.01
C ARG A 105 -0.06 -0.04 -9.22
N ILE A 106 -0.85 0.25 -8.18
CA ILE A 106 -1.89 1.29 -8.22
C ILE A 106 -1.28 2.64 -8.64
N GLU A 107 -0.16 3.05 -8.03
CA GLU A 107 0.51 4.31 -8.37
C GLU A 107 0.96 4.35 -9.84
N GLN A 108 1.52 3.24 -10.33
CA GLN A 108 2.00 3.15 -11.70
C GLN A 108 0.85 3.24 -12.72
N ASP A 109 -0.28 2.58 -12.44
CA ASP A 109 -1.44 2.61 -13.31
C ASP A 109 -2.15 3.99 -13.24
N LEU A 110 -2.27 4.59 -12.05
CA LEU A 110 -2.79 5.95 -11.89
C LEU A 110 -1.94 7.01 -12.60
N ARG A 111 -0.63 6.79 -12.73
CA ARG A 111 0.24 7.70 -13.49
C ARG A 111 -0.14 7.74 -14.97
N VAL A 112 -0.54 6.60 -15.53
CA VAL A 112 -1.03 6.50 -16.93
C VAL A 112 -2.40 7.18 -17.07
N VAL A 113 -3.29 6.99 -16.09
CA VAL A 113 -4.57 7.71 -16.04
C VAL A 113 -4.35 9.24 -16.00
N ARG A 114 -3.40 9.70 -15.19
CA ARG A 114 -3.00 11.12 -15.09
C ARG A 114 -2.41 11.67 -16.40
N GLU A 115 -1.78 10.82 -17.21
CA GLU A 115 -1.29 11.20 -18.55
C GLU A 115 -2.43 11.32 -19.59
N GLY A 116 -3.67 11.01 -19.19
CA GLY A 116 -4.87 11.21 -19.97
C GLY A 116 -5.51 9.92 -20.48
N ASP A 117 -4.92 8.74 -20.24
CA ASP A 117 -5.51 7.46 -20.68
C ASP A 117 -6.49 6.91 -19.63
N LEU A 118 -7.76 7.30 -19.77
CA LEU A 118 -8.85 6.85 -18.90
C LEU A 118 -9.31 5.41 -19.18
N THR A 119 -8.79 4.78 -20.25
CA THR A 119 -9.09 3.36 -20.56
C THR A 119 -8.31 2.40 -19.68
N LYS A 120 -7.29 2.91 -18.98
CA LYS A 120 -6.40 2.14 -18.14
C LYS A 120 -7.13 1.63 -16.90
N LYS A 121 -7.27 0.30 -16.79
CA LYS A 121 -7.76 -0.39 -15.58
C LYS A 121 -6.62 -0.83 -14.69
N ILE A 122 -6.79 -0.62 -13.39
CA ILE A 122 -5.93 -1.10 -12.32
C ILE A 122 -6.29 -2.55 -12.01
N GLN A 123 -5.34 -3.47 -12.16
CA GLN A 123 -5.56 -4.90 -11.88
C GLN A 123 -4.50 -5.42 -10.91
N LEU A 124 -4.96 -5.81 -9.73
CA LEU A 124 -4.18 -6.46 -8.69
C LEU A 124 -4.32 -7.99 -8.77
N ARG A 125 -3.44 -8.72 -8.08
CA ARG A 125 -3.50 -10.19 -8.01
C ARG A 125 -4.63 -10.62 -7.08
N GLU A 126 -5.31 -11.74 -7.35
CA GLU A 126 -6.50 -12.18 -6.60
C GLU A 126 -6.31 -12.14 -5.08
N ASP A 127 -5.13 -12.53 -4.59
CA ASP A 127 -4.81 -12.59 -3.15
C ASP A 127 -4.37 -11.25 -2.53
N ASP A 128 -4.35 -10.15 -3.30
CA ASP A 128 -3.94 -8.84 -2.81
C ASP A 128 -5.02 -8.20 -1.94
N ILE A 129 -4.62 -7.63 -0.80
CA ILE A 129 -5.54 -7.06 0.21
C ILE A 129 -6.28 -5.81 -0.31
N LEU A 130 -5.72 -5.12 -1.31
CA LEU A 130 -6.23 -3.84 -1.82
C LEU A 130 -7.16 -3.98 -3.05
N GLN A 131 -7.73 -5.16 -3.29
CA GLN A 131 -8.63 -5.42 -4.41
C GLN A 131 -9.84 -4.47 -4.43
N GLU A 132 -10.49 -4.27 -3.28
CA GLU A 132 -11.63 -3.37 -3.14
C GLU A 132 -11.26 -1.93 -3.51
N LEU A 133 -10.13 -1.43 -3.01
CA LEU A 133 -9.62 -0.10 -3.37
C LEU A 133 -9.33 0.03 -4.87
N ALA A 134 -8.73 -0.99 -5.49
CA ALA A 134 -8.51 -0.99 -6.93
C ALA A 134 -9.84 -0.98 -7.71
N GLY A 135 -10.86 -1.69 -7.21
CA GLY A 135 -12.22 -1.67 -7.73
C GLY A 135 -12.83 -0.27 -7.70
N GLU A 136 -12.80 0.41 -6.56
CA GLU A 136 -13.32 1.77 -6.39
C GLU A 136 -12.61 2.79 -7.30
N ILE A 137 -11.29 2.69 -7.43
CA ILE A 137 -10.52 3.57 -8.34
C ILE A 137 -10.90 3.30 -9.80
N ASN A 138 -11.12 2.04 -10.18
CA ASN A 138 -11.56 1.69 -11.53
C ASN A 138 -12.95 2.24 -11.83
N GLN A 139 -13.90 2.10 -10.90
CA GLN A 139 -15.24 2.67 -11.06
C GLN A 139 -15.19 4.19 -11.19
N THR A 140 -14.36 4.85 -10.39
CA THR A 140 -14.15 6.30 -10.46
C THR A 140 -13.55 6.72 -11.80
N THR A 141 -12.53 6.00 -12.29
CA THR A 141 -11.89 6.28 -13.59
C THR A 141 -12.87 6.05 -14.73
N GLU A 142 -13.68 4.99 -14.67
CA GLU A 142 -14.73 4.69 -15.64
C GLU A 142 -15.82 5.78 -15.64
N PHE A 143 -16.21 6.29 -14.48
CA PHE A 143 -17.13 7.42 -14.40
C PHE A 143 -16.57 8.64 -15.15
N PHE A 144 -15.32 9.03 -14.89
CA PHE A 144 -14.70 10.14 -15.61
C PHE A 144 -14.62 9.87 -17.12
N ARG A 145 -14.26 8.65 -17.52
CA ARG A 145 -14.24 8.23 -18.92
C ARG A 145 -15.60 8.47 -19.59
N GLN A 146 -16.68 8.01 -18.97
CA GLN A 146 -18.04 8.20 -19.50
C GLN A 146 -18.44 9.68 -19.57
N GLN A 147 -18.08 10.49 -18.57
CA GLN A 147 -18.34 11.93 -18.61
C GLN A 147 -17.57 12.61 -19.73
N THR A 148 -16.28 12.29 -19.91
CA THR A 148 -15.47 12.85 -21.00
C THR A 148 -16.01 12.44 -22.37
N ALA A 149 -16.46 11.19 -22.55
CA ALA A 149 -17.09 10.74 -23.79
C ALA A 149 -18.34 11.57 -24.13
N LYS A 150 -19.20 11.81 -23.14
CA LYS A 150 -20.41 12.64 -23.31
C LYS A 150 -20.06 14.07 -23.70
N ILE A 151 -19.09 14.68 -23.01
CA ILE A 151 -18.66 16.04 -23.32
C ILE A 151 -18.06 16.13 -24.73
N GLN A 152 -17.27 15.13 -25.17
CA GLN A 152 -16.74 15.09 -26.54
C GLN A 152 -17.86 14.97 -27.59
N GLN A 153 -18.92 14.21 -27.30
CA GLN A 153 -20.09 14.09 -28.18
C GLN A 153 -20.90 15.39 -28.26
N GLU A 154 -21.14 16.05 -27.12
CA GLU A 154 -21.83 17.36 -27.07
C GLU A 154 -21.01 18.43 -27.79
N TYR A 155 -19.69 18.44 -27.59
CA TYR A 155 -18.77 19.34 -28.30
C TYR A 155 -18.89 19.19 -29.82
N ALA A 156 -18.95 17.97 -30.35
CA ALA A 156 -19.11 17.75 -31.78
C ALA A 156 -20.42 18.33 -32.33
N THR A 157 -21.50 18.24 -31.55
CA THR A 157 -22.82 18.82 -31.91
C THR A 157 -22.76 20.35 -31.92
N VAL A 158 -22.13 20.96 -30.91
CA VAL A 158 -21.97 22.42 -30.83
C VAL A 158 -21.03 22.93 -31.94
N GLU A 159 -19.98 22.18 -32.29
CA GLU A 159 -19.09 22.52 -33.40
C GLU A 159 -19.83 22.55 -34.74
N GLU A 160 -20.71 21.57 -34.99
CA GLU A 160 -21.54 21.51 -36.20
C GLU A 160 -22.51 22.70 -36.29
N LEU A 161 -23.20 23.04 -35.19
CA LEU A 161 -24.09 24.20 -35.10
C LEU A 161 -23.33 25.53 -35.24
N GLY A 162 -22.10 25.60 -34.72
CA GLY A 162 -21.26 26.78 -34.83
C GLY A 162 -20.80 27.06 -36.25
N ARG A 163 -20.43 26.00 -36.99
CA ARG A 163 -20.07 26.09 -38.41
C ARG A 163 -21.25 26.54 -39.27
N SER A 164 -22.48 26.10 -38.97
CA SER A 164 -23.67 26.53 -39.72
C SER A 164 -24.00 28.02 -39.54
N HIS A 165 -23.64 28.62 -38.41
CA HIS A 165 -23.88 30.04 -38.11
C HIS A 165 -22.68 30.96 -38.41
N SER A 166 -21.54 30.43 -38.87
CA SER A 166 -20.33 31.19 -39.28
C SER A 166 -19.83 32.24 -38.27
N SER A 167 -20.08 32.03 -36.97
CA SER A 167 -19.60 32.92 -35.91
C SER A 167 -18.11 32.67 -35.65
N THR A 168 -17.24 33.54 -36.17
CA THR A 168 -15.77 33.41 -36.05
C THR A 168 -15.28 33.32 -34.61
N GLU A 169 -15.90 34.05 -33.67
CA GLU A 169 -15.57 33.98 -32.24
C GLU A 169 -15.90 32.61 -31.63
N LEU A 170 -17.02 32.01 -32.04
CA LEU A 170 -17.47 30.71 -31.56
C LEU A 170 -16.54 29.60 -32.06
N ILE A 171 -16.11 29.67 -33.32
CA ILE A 171 -15.18 28.71 -33.93
C ILE A 171 -13.83 28.76 -33.20
N ASN A 172 -13.30 29.95 -32.92
CA ASN A 172 -12.05 30.12 -32.18
C ASN A 172 -12.15 29.62 -30.73
N ALA A 173 -13.29 29.82 -30.06
CA ALA A 173 -13.51 29.31 -28.71
C ALA A 173 -13.61 27.78 -28.67
N LEU A 174 -14.28 27.18 -29.66
CA LEU A 174 -14.38 25.73 -29.82
C LEU A 174 -13.02 25.08 -30.06
N GLU A 175 -12.19 25.67 -30.93
CA GLU A 175 -10.86 25.16 -31.23
C GLU A 175 -9.97 25.09 -29.97
N ARG A 176 -10.05 26.10 -29.08
CA ARG A 176 -9.36 26.07 -27.78
C ARG A 176 -9.87 24.97 -26.86
N MET A 177 -11.18 24.71 -26.85
CA MET A 177 -11.78 23.64 -26.04
C MET A 177 -11.40 22.25 -26.54
N LYS A 178 -11.31 22.08 -27.86
CA LYS A 178 -10.90 20.82 -28.50
C LYS A 178 -9.56 20.32 -27.97
N ASP A 179 -8.56 21.19 -27.90
CA ASP A 179 -7.22 20.85 -27.43
C ASP A 179 -7.18 20.39 -25.97
N VAL A 180 -8.12 20.85 -25.14
CA VAL A 180 -8.22 20.43 -23.73
C VAL A 180 -8.99 19.11 -23.62
N LEU A 181 -10.10 18.97 -24.35
CA LEU A 181 -10.98 17.80 -24.26
C LEU A 181 -10.39 16.55 -24.91
N PHE A 182 -9.68 16.70 -26.02
CA PHE A 182 -9.09 15.57 -26.76
C PHE A 182 -7.71 15.15 -26.24
N ARG A 183 -7.18 15.83 -25.20
CA ARG A 183 -6.02 15.34 -24.45
C ARG A 183 -6.34 14.09 -23.63
N LEU A 184 -7.60 13.89 -23.28
CA LEU A 184 -8.07 12.71 -22.57
C LEU A 184 -8.49 11.65 -23.59
N LYS A 185 -7.85 10.49 -23.50
CA LYS A 185 -8.19 9.29 -24.26
C LYS A 185 -9.25 8.51 -23.50
N VAL A 186 -10.37 8.28 -24.18
CA VAL A 186 -11.63 7.78 -23.62
C VAL A 186 -12.02 6.45 -24.25
#